data_AF-A0A7S0QEH7-F1
#
_entry.id   AF-A0A7S0QEH7-F1
#
_cell.length_a   1.000
_cell.length_b   1.000
_cell.length_c   1.000
_cell.angle_alpha   90.00
_cell.angle_beta   90.00
_cell.angle_gamma   90.00
#
_symmetry.space_group_name_H-M   'P 1'
#
loop_
_entity.id
_entity.type
_entity.pdbx_description
1 polymer ?
#
loop_
_entity_poly.entity_id
_entity_poly.type
_entity_poly.pdbx_seq_one_letter_code
_entity_poly.pdbx_strand_id
1 'polypeptide(L)'
;MSALLAPDACAVQSLIFYYARKNLHHHVFTAASQALTKRSNDPQLLFWKAFATLKEERVTDAIRDLEALRGKPGVQLPVLICLKIAHESGKHVDREELQRISQDMFAEEKAANRDGSLFLAAAVCLFMKDNKKAREYIGKVLEINPQYPQAASLCGWIDLLSGSETKARKAQKLFEDARTSNSNDVDASLGIAAFYEQNQSSDRNAATEKAVEELNKCVVKFSWFTPALSEKARLLLGTGDWDQAMEAATRSLMLTPNNTEALVITILFHLAKESRFNTAATKLAELVELFAEEEPRNAQLYLETAALLSRFCSRNPAILNQCCQLVAKAVQLSPLSSDALTELGYEQALQGQYGKAQESYQEAARLDEANMTALYGAILCQIHQGQLDDAAQQFEFLSEIHAEASASADLAYIG
;
A
#
# COMPACT_ATOMS: atom_id res chain seq x y z
N MET A 1 2.52 -1.57 42.72
CA MET A 1 1.38 -2.47 42.46
C MET A 1 0.34 -1.71 41.67
N SER A 2 -0.12 -2.32 40.56
CA SER A 2 -1.30 -2.02 39.74
C SER A 2 -1.46 -0.63 39.10
N ALA A 3 -0.88 -0.46 37.92
CA ALA A 3 -1.58 -0.20 36.64
C ALA A 3 -0.52 0.12 35.57
N LEU A 4 -0.51 -0.64 34.47
CA LEU A 4 0.45 -0.55 33.38
C LEU A 4 0.54 0.86 32.79
N LEU A 5 1.71 1.50 32.88
CA LEU A 5 2.02 2.81 32.28
C LEU A 5 2.85 2.62 30.98
N ALA A 6 2.13 2.62 29.85
CA ALA A 6 2.41 3.16 28.51
C ALA A 6 3.72 2.81 27.74
N PRO A 7 3.67 1.83 26.82
CA PRO A 7 4.63 1.61 25.71
C PRO A 7 4.48 2.59 24.50
N ASP A 8 3.98 3.81 24.70
CA ASP A 8 3.26 4.60 23.68
C ASP A 8 4.09 5.17 22.50
N ALA A 9 5.39 5.44 22.62
CA ALA A 9 6.14 6.13 21.54
C ALA A 9 6.66 5.18 20.44
N CYS A 10 7.32 4.10 20.85
CA CYS A 10 7.85 3.08 19.93
C CYS A 10 6.72 2.31 19.25
N ALA A 11 5.62 2.09 19.97
CA ALA A 11 4.42 1.45 19.44
C ALA A 11 3.77 2.25 18.29
N VAL A 12 3.63 3.57 18.47
CA VAL A 12 3.05 4.46 17.45
C VAL A 12 3.95 4.51 16.20
N GLN A 13 5.28 4.55 16.37
CA GLN A 13 6.19 4.55 15.22
C GLN A 13 6.08 3.26 14.39
N SER A 14 6.08 2.09 15.04
CA SER A 14 5.92 0.82 14.32
C SER A 14 4.58 0.71 13.60
N LEU A 15 3.51 1.25 14.19
CA LEU A 15 2.20 1.32 13.55
C LEU A 15 2.20 2.25 12.32
N ILE A 16 2.79 3.44 12.45
CA ILE A 16 2.97 4.38 11.32
C ILE A 16 3.80 3.73 10.21
N PHE A 17 4.90 3.05 10.54
CA PHE A 17 5.76 2.41 9.55
C PHE A 17 5.03 1.27 8.83
N TYR A 18 4.24 0.50 9.56
CA TYR A 18 3.38 -0.52 8.98
C TYR A 18 2.39 0.07 7.97
N TYR A 19 1.61 1.08 8.37
CA TYR A 19 0.62 1.71 7.48
C TYR A 19 1.28 2.40 6.29
N ALA A 20 2.42 3.07 6.49
CA ALA A 20 3.17 3.70 5.41
C ALA A 20 3.68 2.68 4.39
N ARG A 21 4.18 1.51 4.82
CA ARG A 21 4.58 0.41 3.91
C ARG A 21 3.38 -0.15 3.12
N LYS A 22 2.20 -0.18 3.72
CA LYS A 22 0.95 -0.64 3.09
C LYS A 22 0.26 0.43 2.25
N ASN A 23 0.82 1.64 2.14
CA ASN A 23 0.21 2.80 1.49
C ASN A 23 -1.15 3.21 2.09
N LEU A 24 -1.38 2.96 3.38
CA LEU A 24 -2.56 3.39 4.12
C LEU A 24 -2.27 4.77 4.74
N HIS A 25 -2.37 5.80 3.90
CA HIS A 25 -1.89 7.14 4.23
C HIS A 25 -2.77 7.84 5.27
N HIS A 26 -4.09 7.65 5.21
CA HIS A 26 -4.97 8.25 6.18
C HIS A 26 -4.87 7.56 7.55
N HIS A 27 -4.59 6.25 7.58
CA HIS A 27 -4.23 5.57 8.84
C HIS A 27 -2.95 6.17 9.47
N VAL A 28 -1.94 6.54 8.67
CA VAL A 28 -0.76 7.27 9.18
C VAL A 28 -1.17 8.62 9.77
N PHE A 29 -2.04 9.37 9.07
CA PHE A 29 -2.55 10.65 9.55
C PHE A 29 -3.29 10.51 10.89
N THR A 30 -4.18 9.52 11.00
CA THR A 30 -4.99 9.26 12.19
C THR A 30 -4.13 8.79 13.35
N ALA A 31 -3.21 7.83 13.14
CA ALA A 31 -2.30 7.36 14.17
C ALA A 31 -1.41 8.50 14.72
N ALA A 32 -0.85 9.33 13.83
CA ALA A 32 -0.07 10.49 14.24
C ALA A 32 -0.92 11.54 14.99
N SER A 33 -2.12 11.83 14.49
CA SER A 33 -3.04 12.80 15.11
C SER A 33 -3.53 12.37 16.49
N GLN A 34 -3.87 11.09 16.66
CA GLN A 34 -4.24 10.52 17.96
C GLN A 34 -3.07 10.60 18.94
N ALA A 35 -1.84 10.26 18.52
CA ALA A 35 -0.67 10.37 19.36
C ALA A 35 -0.35 11.82 19.78
N LEU A 36 -0.61 12.80 18.90
CA LEU A 36 -0.46 14.22 19.20
C LEU A 36 -1.42 14.71 20.30
N THR A 37 -2.56 14.05 20.54
CA THR A 37 -3.45 14.43 21.67
C THR A 37 -2.76 14.27 23.03
N LYS A 38 -1.86 13.29 23.15
CA LYS A 38 -1.03 13.06 24.34
C LYS A 38 0.29 13.83 24.29
N ARG A 39 0.84 14.09 23.09
CA ARG A 39 2.16 14.71 22.86
C ARG A 39 2.06 15.87 21.87
N SER A 40 1.45 16.97 22.30
CA SER A 40 0.92 18.05 21.43
C SER A 40 1.93 18.84 20.58
N ASN A 41 3.24 18.64 20.72
CA ASN A 41 4.27 19.35 19.96
C ASN A 41 5.45 18.44 19.53
N ASP A 42 5.24 17.12 19.46
CA ASP A 42 6.29 16.19 19.02
C ASP A 42 6.61 16.41 17.52
N PRO A 43 7.84 16.84 17.15
CA PRO A 43 8.19 17.13 15.76
C PRO A 43 8.07 15.92 14.84
N GLN A 44 8.31 14.70 15.32
CA GLN A 44 8.22 13.48 14.50
C GLN A 44 6.77 13.14 14.18
N LEU A 45 5.87 13.28 15.15
CA LEU A 45 4.44 13.04 14.94
C LEU A 45 3.83 14.11 14.03
N LEU A 46 4.20 15.39 14.22
CA LEU A 46 3.82 16.47 13.30
C LEU A 46 4.33 16.19 11.89
N PHE A 47 5.56 15.70 11.75
CA PHE A 47 6.13 15.31 10.46
C PHE A 47 5.32 14.18 9.80
N TRP A 48 5.01 13.09 10.51
CA TRP A 48 4.24 11.97 9.94
C TRP A 48 2.83 12.39 9.51
N LYS A 49 2.19 13.30 10.27
CA LYS A 49 0.91 13.90 9.88
C LYS A 49 1.03 14.72 8.59
N ALA A 50 2.10 15.52 8.45
CA ALA A 50 2.35 16.30 7.24
C ALA A 50 2.72 15.41 6.03
N PHE A 51 3.50 14.34 6.25
CA PHE A 51 3.81 13.31 5.25
C PHE A 51 2.54 12.62 4.75
N ALA A 52 1.63 12.20 5.64
CA ALA A 52 0.36 11.62 5.23
C ALA A 52 -0.49 12.59 4.41
N THR A 53 -0.55 13.86 4.82
CA THR A 53 -1.24 14.93 4.09
C THR A 53 -0.67 15.12 2.68
N LEU A 54 0.65 15.04 2.53
CA LEU A 54 1.31 15.07 1.21
C LEU A 54 0.92 13.86 0.35
N LYS A 55 0.93 12.67 0.93
CA LYS A 55 0.60 11.41 0.24
C LYS A 55 -0.88 11.30 -0.14
N GLU A 56 -1.77 12.00 0.54
CA GLU A 56 -3.17 12.20 0.17
C GLU A 56 -3.39 13.27 -0.92
N GLU A 57 -2.31 13.81 -1.50
CA GLU A 57 -2.34 14.86 -2.54
C GLU A 57 -2.90 16.21 -2.07
N ARG A 58 -2.94 16.46 -0.76
CA ARG A 58 -3.27 17.78 -0.19
C ARG A 58 -2.02 18.66 -0.13
N VAL A 59 -1.44 18.94 -1.31
CA VAL A 59 -0.11 19.54 -1.48
C VAL A 59 0.03 20.89 -0.75
N THR A 60 -0.96 21.77 -0.81
CA THR A 60 -0.88 23.10 -0.19
C THR A 60 -0.85 23.04 1.33
N ASP A 61 -1.66 22.18 1.94
CA ASP A 61 -1.67 21.97 3.40
C ASP A 61 -0.37 21.30 3.84
N ALA A 62 0.11 20.33 3.06
CA ALA A 62 1.37 19.65 3.34
C ALA A 62 2.56 20.63 3.32
N ILE A 63 2.67 21.51 2.33
CA ILE A 63 3.74 22.52 2.26
C ILE A 63 3.71 23.42 3.49
N ARG A 64 2.53 23.94 3.87
CA ARG A 64 2.37 24.80 5.05
C ARG A 64 2.86 24.08 6.31
N ASP A 65 2.41 22.85 6.53
CA ASP A 65 2.72 22.09 7.73
C ASP A 65 4.20 21.65 7.77
N LEU A 66 4.79 21.33 6.62
CA LEU A 66 6.22 20.99 6.48
C LEU A 66 7.14 22.21 6.68
N GLU A 67 6.79 23.38 6.14
CA GLU A 67 7.56 24.61 6.36
C GLU A 67 7.59 25.01 7.85
N ALA A 68 6.51 24.77 8.59
CA ALA A 68 6.47 24.97 10.04
C ALA A 68 7.42 24.03 10.84
N LEU A 69 7.92 22.97 10.19
CA LEU A 69 8.87 22.02 10.77
C LEU A 69 10.31 22.26 10.29
N ARG A 70 10.53 23.18 9.35
CA ARG A 70 11.86 23.52 8.84
C ARG A 70 12.74 24.07 9.96
N GLY A 71 13.98 23.61 10.00
CA GLY A 71 14.98 23.91 11.02
C GLY A 71 14.85 23.09 12.31
N LYS A 72 13.80 22.28 12.51
CA LYS A 72 13.66 21.49 13.73
C LYS A 72 14.63 20.30 13.75
N PRO A 73 15.38 20.09 14.85
CA PRO A 73 16.31 18.97 14.95
C PRO A 73 15.55 17.64 14.89
N GLY A 74 16.15 16.65 14.22
CA GLY A 74 15.61 15.29 14.12
C GLY A 74 14.58 15.07 13.00
N VAL A 75 14.06 16.13 12.35
CA VAL A 75 13.11 16.00 11.21
C VAL A 75 13.48 16.83 9.99
N GLN A 76 14.60 17.56 10.03
CA GLN A 76 14.97 18.51 8.96
C GLN A 76 15.12 17.85 7.59
N LEU A 77 15.94 16.79 7.49
CA LEU A 77 16.16 16.11 6.21
C LEU A 77 14.88 15.51 5.59
N PRO A 78 14.05 14.73 6.33
CA PRO A 78 12.82 14.19 5.76
C PRO A 78 11.81 15.30 5.41
N VAL A 79 11.78 16.41 6.15
CA VAL A 79 10.97 17.60 5.80
C VAL A 79 11.41 18.16 4.45
N LEU A 80 12.71 18.36 4.23
CA LEU A 80 13.23 18.86 2.95
C LEU A 80 12.95 17.90 1.78
N ILE A 81 13.06 16.58 1.99
CA ILE A 81 12.70 15.56 0.99
C ILE A 81 11.21 15.69 0.62
N CYS A 82 10.33 15.81 1.62
CA CYS A 82 8.89 15.94 1.38
C CYS A 82 8.52 17.28 0.74
N LEU A 83 9.15 18.39 1.13
CA LEU A 83 8.97 19.70 0.50
C LEU A 83 9.37 19.66 -0.98
N LYS A 84 10.51 19.04 -1.30
CA LYS A 84 10.95 18.85 -2.68
C LYS A 84 9.88 18.15 -3.52
N ILE A 85 9.36 17.02 -3.02
CA ILE A 85 8.29 16.25 -3.69
C ILE A 85 7.02 17.11 -3.84
N ALA A 86 6.64 17.86 -2.80
CA ALA A 86 5.45 18.70 -2.82
C ALA A 86 5.55 19.85 -3.85
N HIS A 87 6.72 20.45 -4.01
CA HIS A 87 6.96 21.48 -5.02
C HIS A 87 7.05 20.90 -6.44
N GLU A 88 7.57 19.68 -6.61
CA GLU A 88 7.60 18.96 -7.88
C GLU A 88 6.20 18.52 -8.34
N SER A 89 5.29 18.20 -7.41
CA SER A 89 3.90 17.83 -7.71
C SER A 89 2.95 19.02 -7.91
N GLY A 90 3.40 20.23 -7.59
CA GLY A 90 2.61 21.45 -7.77
C GLY A 90 2.39 21.81 -9.25
N LYS A 91 1.25 22.44 -9.56
CA LYS A 91 0.93 22.90 -10.93
C LYS A 91 1.96 23.87 -11.52
N HIS A 92 2.63 24.65 -10.66
CA HIS A 92 3.71 25.55 -11.03
C HIS A 92 4.94 25.22 -10.22
N VAL A 93 5.96 24.69 -10.90
CA VAL A 93 7.22 24.30 -10.29
C VAL A 93 8.11 25.52 -10.11
N ASP A 94 8.32 25.93 -8.86
CA ASP A 94 9.29 26.96 -8.51
C ASP A 94 10.71 26.38 -8.51
N ARG A 95 11.46 26.67 -9.57
CA ARG A 95 12.82 26.15 -9.75
C ARG A 95 13.83 26.76 -8.78
N GLU A 96 13.62 28.00 -8.35
CA GLU A 96 14.49 28.66 -7.38
C GLU A 96 14.32 28.01 -6.01
N GLU A 97 13.07 27.72 -5.62
CA GLU A 97 12.79 27.01 -4.38
C GLU A 97 13.38 25.60 -4.37
N LEU A 98 13.22 24.85 -5.46
CA LEU A 98 13.79 23.51 -5.57
C LEU A 98 15.32 23.51 -5.48
N GLN A 99 15.98 24.53 -6.04
CA GLN A 99 17.42 24.70 -5.93
C GLN A 99 17.83 24.98 -4.48
N ARG A 100 17.09 25.86 -3.80
CA ARG A 100 17.30 26.17 -2.37
C ARG A 100 17.11 24.96 -1.48
N ILE A 101 16.02 24.21 -1.65
CA ILE A 101 15.77 22.96 -0.92
C ILE A 101 16.90 21.96 -1.16
N SER A 102 17.36 21.82 -2.42
CA SER A 102 18.46 20.90 -2.74
C SER A 102 19.78 21.30 -2.09
N GLN A 103 20.06 22.61 -1.97
CA GLN A 103 21.22 23.12 -1.22
C GLN A 103 21.10 22.85 0.28
N ASP A 104 19.92 23.09 0.87
CA ASP A 104 19.64 22.80 2.28
C ASP A 104 19.77 21.31 2.61
N MET A 105 19.31 20.43 1.71
CA MET A 105 19.45 18.98 1.84
C MET A 105 20.92 18.59 1.90
N PHE A 106 21.73 19.11 0.98
CA PHE A 106 23.17 18.84 0.95
C PHE A 106 23.91 19.35 2.20
N ALA A 107 23.47 20.49 2.74
CA ALA A 107 24.02 21.01 4.00
C ALA A 107 23.65 20.11 5.18
N GLU A 108 22.40 19.66 5.28
CA GLU A 108 21.93 18.79 6.37
C GLU A 108 22.57 17.39 6.31
N GLU A 109 22.80 16.84 5.11
CA GLU A 109 23.49 15.56 4.93
C GLU A 109 24.95 15.57 5.41
N LYS A 110 25.60 16.74 5.42
CA LYS A 110 26.97 16.93 5.90
C LYS A 110 27.05 17.35 7.37
N ALA A 111 25.92 17.69 7.98
CA ALA A 111 25.87 18.14 9.36
C ALA A 111 26.16 16.97 10.33
N ALA A 112 26.96 17.23 11.37
CA ALA A 112 27.25 16.25 12.40
C ALA A 112 26.04 16.02 13.33
N ASN A 113 25.94 14.82 13.92
CA ASN A 113 24.96 14.45 14.96
C ASN A 113 23.49 14.60 14.53
N ARG A 114 23.14 14.10 13.35
CA ARG A 114 21.77 14.10 12.79
C ARG A 114 21.21 12.70 12.51
N ASP A 115 21.66 11.70 13.26
CA ASP A 115 21.24 10.30 13.12
C ASP A 115 19.71 10.11 13.14
N GLY A 116 18.98 10.80 14.04
CA GLY A 116 17.51 10.76 14.04
C GLY A 116 16.85 11.32 12.77
N SER A 117 17.40 12.40 12.21
CA SER A 117 16.89 13.01 10.97
C SER A 117 17.21 12.13 9.76
N LEU A 118 18.41 11.58 9.70
CA LEU A 118 18.83 10.64 8.65
C LEU A 118 18.00 9.34 8.70
N PHE A 119 17.68 8.85 9.90
CA PHE A 119 16.82 7.67 10.08
C PHE A 119 15.42 7.87 9.51
N LEU A 120 14.76 8.98 9.85
CA LEU A 120 13.44 9.29 9.30
C LEU A 120 13.50 9.55 7.78
N ALA A 121 14.57 10.19 7.27
CA ALA A 121 14.78 10.33 5.84
C ALA A 121 14.92 8.97 5.13
N ALA A 122 15.65 8.02 5.73
CA ALA A 122 15.75 6.66 5.21
C ALA A 122 14.38 5.95 5.16
N ALA A 123 13.55 6.12 6.20
CA ALA A 123 12.20 5.57 6.24
C ALA A 123 11.30 6.18 5.15
N VAL A 124 11.34 7.51 4.98
CA VAL A 124 10.60 8.19 3.90
C VAL A 124 11.04 7.69 2.53
N CYS A 125 12.35 7.61 2.27
CA CYS A 125 12.86 7.08 1.01
C CYS A 125 12.39 5.64 0.76
N LEU A 126 12.35 4.79 1.79
CA LEU A 126 11.81 3.43 1.69
C LEU A 126 10.34 3.45 1.26
N PHE A 127 9.50 4.27 1.91
CA PHE A 127 8.06 4.36 1.61
C PHE A 127 7.78 5.00 0.24
N MET A 128 8.70 5.83 -0.24
CA MET A 128 8.69 6.37 -1.61
C MET A 128 9.27 5.40 -2.65
N LYS A 129 9.64 4.17 -2.25
CA LYS A 129 10.26 3.13 -3.08
C LYS A 129 11.66 3.49 -3.63
N ASP A 130 12.33 4.51 -3.08
CA ASP A 130 13.72 4.85 -3.37
C ASP A 130 14.68 4.08 -2.45
N ASN A 131 14.82 2.78 -2.74
CA ASN A 131 15.66 1.87 -1.97
C ASN A 131 17.15 2.26 -1.97
N LYS A 132 17.62 3.00 -2.99
CA LYS A 132 19.02 3.42 -3.10
C LYS A 132 19.34 4.50 -2.08
N LYS A 133 18.55 5.58 -2.05
CA LYS A 133 18.73 6.65 -1.05
C LYS A 133 18.42 6.18 0.36
N ALA A 134 17.40 5.32 0.53
CA ALA A 134 17.10 4.72 1.82
C ALA A 134 18.33 3.98 2.39
N ARG A 135 19.03 3.20 1.54
CA ARG A 135 20.25 2.49 1.93
C ARG A 135 21.42 3.42 2.25
N GLU A 136 21.57 4.51 1.50
CA GLU A 136 22.60 5.51 1.76
C GLU A 136 22.40 6.18 3.12
N TYR A 137 21.19 6.69 3.39
CA TYR A 137 20.89 7.39 4.63
C TYR A 137 20.99 6.49 5.86
N ILE A 138 20.48 5.25 5.79
CA ILE A 138 20.62 4.33 6.93
C ILE A 138 22.08 3.90 7.16
N GLY A 139 22.89 3.86 6.10
CA GLY A 139 24.34 3.66 6.21
C GLY A 139 25.00 4.77 7.02
N LYS A 140 24.71 6.04 6.70
CA LYS A 140 25.20 7.21 7.46
C LYS A 140 24.75 7.18 8.92
N VAL A 141 23.52 6.73 9.21
CA VAL A 141 23.04 6.55 10.60
C VAL A 141 23.92 5.57 11.35
N LEU A 142 24.23 4.41 10.76
CA LEU A 142 25.04 3.37 11.39
C LEU A 142 26.53 3.75 11.51
N GLU A 143 27.04 4.61 10.62
CA GLU A 143 28.39 5.19 10.76
C GLU A 143 28.49 6.14 11.96
N ILE A 144 27.45 6.94 12.21
CA ILE A 144 27.37 7.86 13.35
C ILE A 144 27.09 7.10 14.65
N ASN A 145 26.13 6.18 14.62
CA ASN A 145 25.68 5.41 15.77
C ASN A 145 25.40 3.94 15.38
N PRO A 146 26.39 3.05 15.54
CA PRO A 146 26.25 1.62 15.20
C PRO A 146 25.16 0.88 15.99
N GLN A 147 24.75 1.42 17.14
CA GLN A 147 23.71 0.83 18.00
C GLN A 147 22.40 1.62 17.93
N TYR A 148 22.19 2.41 16.87
CA TYR A 148 20.96 3.19 16.70
C TYR A 148 19.74 2.26 16.78
N PRO A 149 18.81 2.48 17.74
CA PRO A 149 17.63 1.64 17.89
C PRO A 149 16.83 1.58 16.58
N GLN A 150 16.21 0.44 16.26
CA GLN A 150 15.43 0.23 15.02
C GLN A 150 16.18 0.36 13.67
N ALA A 151 17.46 0.80 13.63
CA ALA A 151 18.21 0.92 12.37
C ALA A 151 18.44 -0.45 11.69
N ALA A 152 18.69 -1.49 12.48
CA ALA A 152 18.83 -2.86 11.98
C ALA A 152 17.52 -3.35 11.32
N SER A 153 16.38 -3.10 11.97
CA SER A 153 15.04 -3.42 11.43
C SER A 153 14.78 -2.66 10.13
N LEU A 154 15.09 -1.36 10.08
CA LEU A 154 14.93 -0.57 8.86
C LEU A 154 15.86 -1.04 7.73
N CYS A 155 17.12 -1.40 8.03
CA CYS A 155 18.02 -2.02 7.06
C CYS A 155 17.47 -3.32 6.51
N GLY A 156 16.90 -4.18 7.38
CA GLY A 156 16.24 -5.41 6.97
C GLY A 156 15.12 -5.14 5.98
N TRP A 157 14.24 -4.17 6.27
CA TRP A 157 13.16 -3.79 5.36
C TRP A 157 13.66 -3.22 4.03
N ILE A 158 14.69 -2.37 4.03
CA ILE A 158 15.29 -1.83 2.81
C ILE A 158 15.87 -2.95 1.95
N ASP A 159 16.59 -3.90 2.56
CA ASP A 159 17.22 -5.00 1.85
C ASP A 159 16.18 -5.99 1.31
N LEU A 160 15.12 -6.27 2.08
CA LEU A 160 14.00 -7.12 1.68
C LEU A 160 13.23 -6.52 0.50
N LEU A 161 12.88 -5.23 0.57
CA LEU A 161 12.10 -4.52 -0.45
C LEU A 161 12.95 -4.06 -1.66
N SER A 162 14.26 -4.33 -1.66
CA SER A 162 15.15 -3.99 -2.78
C SER A 162 14.97 -4.85 -4.04
N GLY A 163 14.24 -5.96 -3.95
CA GLY A 163 14.02 -6.92 -5.04
C GLY A 163 15.20 -7.86 -5.32
N SER A 164 16.31 -7.76 -4.57
CA SER A 164 17.46 -8.66 -4.72
C SER A 164 17.37 -9.82 -3.74
N GLU A 165 17.30 -11.05 -4.25
CA GLU A 165 17.23 -12.27 -3.43
C GLU A 165 18.44 -12.38 -2.48
N THR A 166 19.63 -12.01 -2.94
CA THR A 166 20.84 -12.00 -2.10
C THR A 166 20.74 -11.03 -0.92
N LYS A 167 20.06 -9.90 -1.10
CA LYS A 167 19.83 -8.91 -0.04
C LYS A 167 18.69 -9.36 0.87
N ALA A 168 17.63 -9.96 0.33
CA ALA A 168 16.56 -10.55 1.12
C ALA A 168 17.09 -11.59 2.12
N ARG A 169 18.02 -12.47 1.71
CA ARG A 169 18.67 -13.42 2.64
C ARG A 169 19.47 -12.74 3.75
N LYS A 170 20.09 -11.60 3.47
CA LYS A 170 20.78 -10.78 4.50
C LYS A 170 19.79 -10.09 5.43
N ALA A 171 18.62 -9.70 4.93
CA ALA A 171 17.57 -9.07 5.72
C ALA A 171 17.09 -9.95 6.87
N GLN A 172 16.98 -11.27 6.66
CA GLN A 172 16.61 -12.21 7.73
C GLN A 172 17.53 -12.06 8.94
N LYS A 173 18.85 -12.10 8.72
CA LYS A 173 19.84 -11.95 9.80
C LYS A 173 19.72 -10.58 10.47
N LEU A 174 19.51 -9.51 9.70
CA LEU A 174 19.34 -8.16 10.25
C LEU A 174 18.11 -8.06 11.18
N PHE A 175 17.00 -8.71 10.82
CA PHE A 175 15.82 -8.74 11.68
C PHE A 175 16.04 -9.60 12.94
N GLU A 176 16.74 -10.73 12.83
CA GLU A 176 17.10 -11.56 13.98
C GLU A 176 18.04 -10.80 14.94
N ASP A 177 19.05 -10.12 14.42
CA ASP A 177 19.97 -9.27 15.19
C ASP A 177 19.22 -8.10 15.86
N ALA A 178 18.26 -7.48 15.16
CA ALA A 178 17.41 -6.44 15.72
C ALA A 178 16.53 -6.96 16.86
N ARG A 179 15.93 -8.14 16.69
CA ARG A 179 15.07 -8.81 17.69
C ARG A 179 15.85 -9.26 18.92
N THR A 180 17.11 -9.68 18.76
CA THR A 180 17.98 -10.03 19.89
C THR A 180 18.41 -8.78 20.67
N SER A 181 18.72 -7.69 19.97
CA SER A 181 19.13 -6.42 20.58
C SER A 181 17.96 -5.72 21.27
N ASN A 182 16.78 -5.74 20.65
CA ASN A 182 15.54 -5.20 21.19
C ASN A 182 14.41 -6.21 21.04
N SER A 183 14.13 -6.92 22.12
CA SER A 183 13.04 -7.90 22.18
C SER A 183 11.68 -7.27 21.82
N ASN A 184 11.46 -5.99 22.10
CA ASN A 184 10.18 -5.32 21.85
C ASN A 184 10.07 -4.67 20.46
N ASP A 185 10.96 -5.01 19.52
CA ASP A 185 10.91 -4.50 18.15
C ASP A 185 9.87 -5.26 17.30
N VAL A 186 8.69 -4.63 17.13
CA VAL A 186 7.60 -5.18 16.31
C VAL A 186 7.97 -5.20 14.83
N ASP A 187 8.68 -4.18 14.35
CA ASP A 187 9.10 -4.08 12.95
C ASP A 187 10.04 -5.22 12.56
N ALA A 188 10.93 -5.65 13.47
CA ALA A 188 11.77 -6.82 13.28
C ALA A 188 10.94 -8.11 13.17
N SER A 189 9.98 -8.32 14.09
CA SER A 189 9.09 -9.48 14.06
C SER A 189 8.28 -9.57 12.77
N LEU A 190 7.71 -8.45 12.31
CA LEU A 190 7.00 -8.37 11.03
C LEU A 190 7.93 -8.59 9.84
N GLY A 191 9.16 -8.09 9.91
CA GLY A 191 10.17 -8.25 8.86
C GLY A 191 10.54 -9.70 8.62
N ILE A 192 10.64 -10.51 9.68
CA ILE A 192 10.89 -11.95 9.57
C ILE A 192 9.71 -12.65 8.91
N ALA A 193 8.47 -12.32 9.30
CA ALA A 193 7.28 -12.88 8.66
C ALA A 193 7.20 -12.51 7.17
N ALA A 194 7.45 -11.24 6.82
CA ALA A 194 7.47 -10.77 5.45
C ALA A 194 8.62 -11.39 4.63
N PHE A 195 9.78 -11.65 5.25
CA PHE A 195 10.85 -12.39 4.61
C PHE A 195 10.39 -13.80 4.21
N TYR A 196 9.73 -14.54 5.11
CA TYR A 196 9.21 -15.87 4.77
C TYR A 196 8.09 -15.82 3.73
N GLU A 197 7.24 -14.78 3.72
CA GLU A 197 6.23 -14.57 2.67
C GLU A 197 6.87 -14.37 1.28
N GLN A 198 7.95 -13.58 1.20
CA GLN A 198 8.60 -13.25 -0.08
C GLN A 198 9.63 -14.27 -0.55
N ASN A 199 10.18 -15.08 0.35
CA ASN A 199 11.25 -16.01 0.01
C ASN A 199 10.70 -17.14 -0.87
N GLN A 200 11.08 -17.10 -2.15
CA GLN A 200 10.68 -18.07 -3.18
C GLN A 200 11.42 -19.40 -3.00
N SER A 201 11.31 -20.05 -1.84
CA SER A 201 11.73 -21.44 -1.71
C SER A 201 10.90 -22.34 -2.62
N SER A 202 11.45 -23.48 -3.02
CA SER A 202 10.78 -24.47 -3.87
C SER A 202 9.44 -24.97 -3.32
N ASP A 203 9.16 -24.74 -2.03
CA ASP A 203 7.87 -24.98 -1.39
C ASP A 203 7.34 -23.66 -0.81
N ARG A 204 6.34 -23.07 -1.48
CA ARG A 204 5.66 -21.83 -1.06
C ARG A 204 4.81 -22.03 0.19
N ASN A 205 4.24 -23.22 0.37
CA ASN A 205 3.35 -23.50 1.50
C ASN A 205 4.15 -23.59 2.79
N ALA A 206 5.27 -24.33 2.77
CA ALA A 206 6.18 -24.42 3.92
C ALA A 206 6.77 -23.05 4.34
N ALA A 207 7.02 -22.14 3.38
CA ALA A 207 7.44 -20.78 3.69
C ALA A 207 6.32 -19.97 4.34
N THR A 208 5.10 -20.10 3.84
CA THR A 208 3.92 -19.40 4.39
C THR A 208 3.56 -19.89 5.79
N GLU A 209 3.69 -21.19 6.07
CA GLU A 209 3.52 -21.75 7.41
C GLU A 209 4.48 -21.12 8.43
N LYS A 210 5.76 -20.95 8.06
CA LYS A 210 6.75 -20.26 8.91
C LYS A 210 6.40 -18.78 9.13
N ALA A 211 5.93 -18.10 8.08
CA ALA A 211 5.48 -16.72 8.20
C ALA A 211 4.30 -16.60 9.19
N VAL A 212 3.32 -17.51 9.11
CA VAL A 212 2.18 -17.59 10.04
C VAL A 212 2.65 -17.90 11.47
N GLU A 213 3.65 -18.77 11.66
CA GLU A 213 4.23 -19.05 12.98
C GLU A 213 4.86 -17.80 13.61
N GLU A 214 5.63 -17.02 12.83
CA GLU A 214 6.22 -15.77 13.30
C GLU A 214 5.15 -14.70 13.62
N LEU A 215 4.08 -14.64 12.82
CA LEU A 215 2.94 -13.77 13.14
C LEU A 215 2.19 -14.23 14.39
N ASN A 216 2.07 -15.52 14.66
CA ASN A 216 1.51 -16.02 15.92
C ASN A 216 2.35 -15.56 17.12
N LYS A 217 3.68 -15.65 17.02
CA LYS A 217 4.61 -15.12 18.06
C LYS A 217 4.40 -13.61 18.24
N CYS A 218 4.24 -12.87 17.14
CA CYS A 218 3.96 -11.44 17.14
C CYS A 218 2.64 -11.11 17.85
N VAL A 219 1.56 -11.82 17.53
CA VAL A 219 0.22 -11.62 18.13
C VAL A 219 0.22 -11.89 19.63
N VAL A 220 0.94 -12.92 20.08
CA VAL A 220 1.05 -13.24 21.51
C VAL A 220 1.86 -12.18 22.25
N LYS A 221 2.98 -11.73 21.68
CA LYS A 221 3.89 -10.79 22.32
C LYS A 221 3.40 -9.34 22.29
N PHE A 222 2.78 -8.96 21.18
CA PHE A 222 2.34 -7.59 20.89
C PHE A 222 0.83 -7.57 20.68
N SER A 223 0.08 -7.90 21.73
CA SER A 223 -1.39 -7.97 21.68
C SER A 223 -2.07 -6.67 21.28
N TRP A 224 -1.39 -5.52 21.46
CA TRP A 224 -1.86 -4.20 21.03
C TRP A 224 -1.68 -3.95 19.52
N PHE A 225 -0.82 -4.72 18.85
CA PHE A 225 -0.52 -4.57 17.43
C PHE A 225 -1.48 -5.42 16.60
N THR A 226 -2.74 -4.97 16.52
CA THR A 226 -3.79 -5.66 15.77
C THR A 226 -3.44 -6.00 14.32
N PRO A 227 -2.66 -5.19 13.55
CA PRO A 227 -2.36 -5.54 12.16
C PRO A 227 -1.70 -6.91 11.98
N ALA A 228 -0.99 -7.44 12.97
CA ALA A 228 -0.44 -8.81 12.88
C ALA A 228 -1.52 -9.89 12.70
N LEU A 229 -2.74 -9.68 13.21
CA LEU A 229 -3.88 -10.59 12.98
C LEU A 229 -4.39 -10.51 11.54
N SER A 230 -4.47 -9.31 10.98
CA SER A 230 -4.89 -9.13 9.57
C SER A 230 -3.87 -9.71 8.60
N GLU A 231 -2.58 -9.51 8.86
CA GLU A 231 -1.50 -10.16 8.11
C GLU A 231 -1.60 -11.69 8.18
N LYS A 232 -1.83 -12.23 9.38
CA LYS A 232 -1.99 -13.67 9.58
C LYS A 232 -3.18 -14.19 8.77
N ALA A 233 -4.32 -13.51 8.86
CA ALA A 233 -5.52 -13.88 8.12
C ALA A 233 -5.28 -13.85 6.60
N ARG A 234 -4.58 -12.83 6.09
CA ARG A 234 -4.21 -12.72 4.67
C ARG A 234 -3.34 -13.88 4.21
N LEU A 235 -2.32 -14.25 4.98
CA LEU A 235 -1.45 -15.37 4.63
C LEU A 235 -2.19 -16.72 4.62
N LEU A 236 -3.02 -16.97 5.62
CA LEU A 236 -3.86 -18.17 5.71
C LEU A 236 -4.89 -18.25 4.57
N LEU A 237 -5.42 -17.09 4.13
CA LEU A 237 -6.28 -17.03 2.95
C LEU A 237 -5.53 -17.49 1.70
N GLY A 238 -4.26 -17.09 1.56
CA GLY A 238 -3.39 -17.45 0.45
C GLY A 238 -3.00 -18.94 0.41
N THR A 239 -2.94 -19.63 1.57
CA THR A 239 -2.71 -21.09 1.65
C THR A 239 -3.99 -21.90 1.48
N GLY A 240 -5.16 -21.26 1.55
CA GLY A 240 -6.46 -21.93 1.50
C GLY A 240 -6.94 -22.44 2.86
N ASP A 241 -6.33 -22.01 3.97
CA ASP A 241 -6.76 -22.31 5.33
C ASP A 241 -7.88 -21.37 5.79
N TRP A 242 -9.00 -21.40 5.05
CA TRP A 242 -10.13 -20.46 5.18
C TRP A 242 -10.68 -20.33 6.59
N ASP A 243 -10.78 -21.44 7.34
CA ASP A 243 -11.35 -21.44 8.69
C ASP A 243 -10.46 -20.67 9.68
N GLN A 244 -9.15 -20.90 9.64
CA GLN A 244 -8.20 -20.17 10.48
C GLN A 244 -8.05 -18.72 10.03
N ALA A 245 -8.13 -18.45 8.72
CA ALA A 245 -8.14 -17.10 8.17
C ALA A 245 -9.33 -16.30 8.72
N MET A 246 -10.53 -16.91 8.72
CA MET A 246 -11.75 -16.29 9.23
C MET A 246 -11.70 -16.10 10.75
N GLU A 247 -11.15 -17.04 11.52
CA GLU A 247 -10.94 -16.87 12.96
C GLU A 247 -10.02 -15.67 13.25
N ALA A 248 -8.89 -15.57 12.55
CA ALA A 248 -7.95 -14.46 12.70
C ALA A 248 -8.56 -13.11 12.30
N ALA A 249 -9.29 -13.05 11.19
CA ALA A 249 -10.00 -11.86 10.73
C ALA A 249 -11.10 -11.43 11.74
N THR A 250 -11.89 -12.37 12.23
CA THR A 250 -12.92 -12.11 13.26
C THR A 250 -12.30 -11.57 14.53
N ARG A 251 -11.18 -12.15 14.99
CA ARG A 251 -10.45 -11.65 16.15
C ARG A 251 -9.87 -10.24 15.92
N SER A 252 -9.39 -9.96 14.71
CA SER A 252 -8.93 -8.62 14.32
C SER A 252 -10.07 -7.60 14.43
N LEU A 253 -11.24 -7.90 13.86
CA LEU A 253 -12.43 -7.04 13.90
C LEU A 253 -13.00 -6.86 15.32
N MET A 254 -12.89 -7.86 16.20
CA MET A 254 -13.28 -7.72 17.61
C MET A 254 -12.39 -6.71 18.36
N LEU A 255 -11.10 -6.63 18.05
CA LEU A 255 -10.17 -5.69 18.67
C LEU A 255 -10.20 -4.31 18.00
N THR A 256 -10.44 -4.28 16.70
CA THR A 256 -10.37 -3.08 15.87
C THR A 256 -11.46 -3.18 14.79
N PRO A 257 -12.69 -2.71 15.10
CA PRO A 257 -13.83 -2.83 14.18
C PRO A 257 -13.63 -2.11 12.84
N ASN A 258 -12.77 -1.09 12.80
CA ASN A 258 -12.39 -0.33 11.61
C ASN A 258 -11.24 -0.95 10.80
N ASN A 259 -10.92 -2.24 11.01
CA ASN A 259 -9.88 -2.92 10.25
C ASN A 259 -10.38 -3.32 8.85
N THR A 260 -10.05 -2.49 7.86
CA THR A 260 -10.45 -2.66 6.46
C THR A 260 -10.00 -3.99 5.85
N GLU A 261 -8.75 -4.40 6.08
CA GLU A 261 -8.19 -5.64 5.53
C GLU A 261 -8.92 -6.88 6.08
N ALA A 262 -9.20 -6.92 7.38
CA ALA A 262 -9.94 -8.02 8.00
C ALA A 262 -11.39 -8.10 7.48
N LEU A 263 -12.01 -6.95 7.17
CA LEU A 263 -13.34 -6.90 6.58
C LEU A 263 -13.34 -7.41 5.12
N VAL A 264 -12.32 -7.04 4.32
CA VAL A 264 -12.13 -7.60 2.97
C VAL A 264 -11.99 -9.12 3.01
N ILE A 265 -11.19 -9.66 3.93
CA ILE A 265 -11.01 -11.11 4.10
C ILE A 265 -12.35 -11.78 4.46
N THR A 266 -13.15 -11.16 5.32
CA THR A 266 -14.47 -11.64 5.70
C THR A 266 -15.44 -11.67 4.50
N ILE A 267 -15.43 -10.63 3.67
CA ILE A 267 -16.24 -10.58 2.44
C ILE A 267 -15.80 -11.70 1.48
N LEU A 268 -14.50 -11.86 1.25
CA LEU A 268 -13.95 -12.92 0.39
C LEU A 268 -14.32 -14.31 0.89
N PHE A 269 -14.29 -14.56 2.19
CA PHE A 269 -14.74 -15.83 2.77
C PHE A 269 -16.21 -16.11 2.41
N HIS A 270 -17.10 -15.12 2.56
CA HIS A 270 -18.50 -15.29 2.19
C HIS A 270 -18.72 -15.46 0.68
N LEU A 271 -17.92 -14.81 -0.17
CA LEU A 271 -18.02 -14.94 -1.64
C LEU A 271 -17.47 -16.28 -2.15
N ALA A 272 -16.25 -16.63 -1.75
CA ALA A 272 -15.50 -17.73 -2.34
C ALA A 272 -15.71 -19.07 -1.63
N LYS A 273 -15.94 -19.07 -0.31
CA LYS A 273 -16.04 -20.30 0.48
C LYS A 273 -17.49 -20.70 0.80
N GLU A 274 -18.33 -19.74 1.20
CA GLU A 274 -19.70 -20.03 1.64
C GLU A 274 -20.79 -19.71 0.59
N SER A 275 -20.45 -19.00 -0.49
CA SER A 275 -21.40 -18.52 -1.51
C SER A 275 -22.58 -17.72 -0.93
N ARG A 276 -22.35 -16.99 0.17
CA ARG A 276 -23.35 -16.17 0.87
C ARG A 276 -23.33 -14.73 0.34
N PHE A 277 -23.77 -14.55 -0.90
CA PHE A 277 -23.72 -13.26 -1.60
C PHE A 277 -24.47 -12.12 -0.88
N ASN A 278 -25.59 -12.40 -0.22
CA ASN A 278 -26.33 -11.37 0.52
C ASN A 278 -25.53 -10.84 1.72
N THR A 279 -24.91 -11.74 2.50
CA THR A 279 -24.04 -11.36 3.62
C THR A 279 -22.83 -10.60 3.14
N ALA A 280 -22.21 -11.06 2.05
CA ALA A 280 -21.09 -10.37 1.41
C ALA A 280 -21.47 -8.96 0.93
N ALA A 281 -22.65 -8.78 0.33
CA ALA A 281 -23.15 -7.47 -0.11
C ALA A 281 -23.39 -6.50 1.07
N THR A 282 -23.90 -6.98 2.20
CA THR A 282 -24.05 -6.16 3.41
C THR A 282 -22.68 -5.76 3.97
N LYS A 283 -21.74 -6.70 4.04
CA LYS A 283 -20.38 -6.44 4.54
C LYS A 283 -19.58 -5.53 3.60
N LEU A 284 -19.80 -5.61 2.30
CA LEU A 284 -19.21 -4.69 1.32
C LEU A 284 -19.79 -3.28 1.46
N ALA A 285 -21.08 -3.13 1.76
CA ALA A 285 -21.64 -1.80 2.07
C ALA A 285 -20.98 -1.19 3.32
N GLU A 286 -20.78 -1.98 4.39
CA GLU A 286 -20.02 -1.56 5.58
C GLU A 286 -18.59 -1.14 5.21
N LEU A 287 -17.93 -1.88 4.30
CA LEU A 287 -16.58 -1.57 3.84
C LEU A 287 -16.50 -0.26 3.05
N VAL A 288 -17.51 0.04 2.22
CA VAL A 288 -17.58 1.30 1.46
C VAL A 288 -17.67 2.50 2.41
N GLU A 289 -18.51 2.41 3.44
CA GLU A 289 -18.60 3.45 4.48
C GLU A 289 -17.26 3.59 5.22
N LEU A 290 -16.65 2.46 5.59
CA LEU A 290 -15.38 2.45 6.29
C LEU A 290 -14.23 3.05 5.46
N PHE A 291 -14.19 2.81 4.14
CA PHE A 291 -13.21 3.43 3.25
C PHE A 291 -13.37 4.94 3.17
N ALA A 292 -14.60 5.45 3.25
CA ALA A 292 -14.85 6.88 3.25
C ALA A 292 -14.36 7.56 4.55
N GLU A 293 -14.31 6.82 5.65
CA GLU A 293 -13.81 7.31 6.95
C GLU A 293 -12.29 7.10 7.10
N GLU A 294 -11.80 5.88 6.83
CA GLU A 294 -10.44 5.46 7.17
C GLU A 294 -9.43 5.66 6.05
N GLU A 295 -9.83 5.76 4.77
CA GLU A 295 -8.92 5.97 3.62
C GLU A 295 -9.58 6.77 2.48
N PRO A 296 -10.15 7.97 2.72
CA PRO A 296 -11.02 8.68 1.76
C PRO A 296 -10.36 9.07 0.42
N ARG A 297 -9.03 9.13 0.36
CA ARG A 297 -8.26 9.61 -0.81
C ARG A 297 -7.33 8.55 -1.39
N ASN A 298 -7.51 7.28 -1.03
CA ASN A 298 -6.62 6.20 -1.46
C ASN A 298 -7.14 5.51 -2.73
N ALA A 299 -6.99 6.15 -3.90
CA ALA A 299 -7.52 5.63 -5.16
C ALA A 299 -7.14 4.16 -5.44
N GLN A 300 -5.89 3.80 -5.15
CA GLN A 300 -5.37 2.45 -5.35
C GLN A 300 -6.09 1.41 -4.47
N LEU A 301 -6.34 1.72 -3.20
CA LEU A 301 -7.06 0.81 -2.30
C LEU A 301 -8.49 0.52 -2.78
N TYR A 302 -9.20 1.55 -3.25
CA TYR A 302 -10.55 1.38 -3.81
C TYR A 302 -10.50 0.49 -5.06
N LEU A 303 -9.54 0.76 -5.95
CA LEU A 303 -9.35 0.03 -7.20
C LEU A 303 -9.03 -1.45 -6.94
N GLU A 304 -7.99 -1.74 -6.16
CA GLU A 304 -7.54 -3.11 -5.86
C GLU A 304 -8.61 -3.93 -5.15
N THR A 305 -9.33 -3.31 -4.21
CA THR A 305 -10.40 -3.98 -3.46
C THR A 305 -11.60 -4.30 -4.35
N ALA A 306 -12.07 -3.32 -5.10
CA ALA A 306 -13.19 -3.51 -6.02
C ALA A 306 -12.85 -4.58 -7.05
N ALA A 307 -11.63 -4.49 -7.59
CA ALA A 307 -11.12 -5.43 -8.53
C ALA A 307 -11.17 -6.84 -7.92
N LEU A 308 -10.47 -7.07 -6.82
CA LEU A 308 -10.43 -8.35 -6.13
C LEU A 308 -11.83 -8.96 -5.89
N LEU A 309 -12.77 -8.18 -5.34
CA LEU A 309 -14.09 -8.67 -4.97
C LEU A 309 -14.99 -8.99 -6.18
N SER A 310 -14.89 -8.22 -7.27
CA SER A 310 -15.73 -8.44 -8.46
C SER A 310 -15.41 -9.76 -9.15
N ARG A 311 -14.17 -10.25 -9.08
CA ARG A 311 -13.80 -11.56 -9.64
C ARG A 311 -14.49 -12.73 -8.92
N PHE A 312 -14.88 -12.57 -7.66
CA PHE A 312 -15.56 -13.62 -6.87
C PHE A 312 -17.07 -13.44 -6.76
N CYS A 313 -17.63 -12.35 -7.28
CA CYS A 313 -19.03 -12.00 -7.03
C CYS A 313 -20.07 -12.86 -7.77
N SER A 314 -19.66 -13.77 -8.66
CA SER A 314 -20.55 -14.60 -9.49
C SER A 314 -21.61 -13.80 -10.25
N ARG A 315 -21.24 -12.58 -10.69
CA ARG A 315 -22.11 -11.59 -11.34
C ARG A 315 -23.33 -11.17 -10.50
N ASN A 316 -23.24 -11.25 -9.18
CA ASN A 316 -24.30 -10.74 -8.32
C ASN A 316 -24.46 -9.22 -8.50
N PRO A 317 -25.67 -8.71 -8.83
CA PRO A 317 -25.86 -7.32 -9.22
C PRO A 317 -25.64 -6.32 -8.07
N ALA A 318 -25.94 -6.70 -6.83
CA ALA A 318 -25.73 -5.83 -5.67
C ALA A 318 -24.24 -5.60 -5.41
N ILE A 319 -23.44 -6.68 -5.47
CA ILE A 319 -22.00 -6.62 -5.29
C ILE A 319 -21.33 -5.88 -6.44
N LEU A 320 -21.68 -6.21 -7.69
CA LEU A 320 -21.15 -5.51 -8.87
C LEU A 320 -21.45 -4.01 -8.85
N ASN A 321 -22.62 -3.60 -8.37
CA ASN A 321 -22.94 -2.18 -8.24
C ASN A 321 -21.99 -1.49 -7.24
N GLN A 322 -21.78 -2.10 -6.07
CA GLN A 322 -20.87 -1.55 -5.06
C GLN A 322 -19.40 -1.58 -5.52
N CYS A 323 -18.93 -2.63 -6.20
CA CYS A 323 -17.59 -2.65 -6.82
C CYS A 323 -17.43 -1.53 -7.85
N CYS A 324 -18.42 -1.33 -8.72
CA CYS A 324 -18.40 -0.24 -9.69
C CYS A 324 -18.39 1.15 -9.03
N GLN A 325 -19.09 1.33 -7.89
CA GLN A 325 -19.01 2.57 -7.10
C GLN A 325 -17.61 2.81 -6.54
N LEU A 326 -16.94 1.76 -6.03
CA LEU A 326 -15.56 1.85 -5.55
C LEU A 326 -14.60 2.23 -6.68
N VAL A 327 -14.69 1.59 -7.86
CA VAL A 327 -13.84 1.94 -9.00
C VAL A 327 -14.14 3.34 -9.52
N ALA A 328 -15.41 3.75 -9.59
CA ALA A 328 -15.78 5.11 -9.97
C ALA A 328 -15.19 6.15 -8.99
N LYS A 329 -15.13 5.82 -7.69
CA LYS A 329 -14.45 6.65 -6.70
C LYS A 329 -12.93 6.71 -6.94
N ALA A 330 -12.29 5.59 -7.29
CA ALA A 330 -10.89 5.56 -7.65
C ALA A 330 -10.58 6.44 -8.88
N VAL A 331 -11.39 6.36 -9.93
CA VAL A 331 -11.29 7.22 -11.13
C VAL A 331 -11.50 8.70 -10.78
N GLN A 332 -12.45 9.02 -9.89
CA GLN A 332 -12.66 10.39 -9.43
C GLN A 332 -11.40 10.94 -8.72
N LEU A 333 -10.72 10.12 -7.93
CA LEU A 333 -9.51 10.50 -7.20
C LEU A 333 -8.28 10.58 -8.12
N SER A 334 -8.20 9.73 -9.13
CA SER A 334 -7.07 9.66 -10.08
C SER A 334 -7.57 9.58 -11.53
N PRO A 335 -8.07 10.69 -12.11
CA PRO A 335 -8.72 10.68 -13.43
C PRO A 335 -7.76 10.41 -14.60
N LEU A 336 -6.45 10.50 -14.37
CA LEU A 336 -5.42 10.21 -15.36
C LEU A 336 -4.87 8.78 -15.27
N SER A 337 -5.51 7.92 -14.46
CA SER A 337 -5.10 6.53 -14.31
C SER A 337 -5.75 5.65 -15.38
N SER A 338 -4.98 5.24 -16.38
CA SER A 338 -5.45 4.28 -17.40
C SER A 338 -5.98 2.99 -16.75
N ASP A 339 -5.27 2.44 -15.76
CA ASP A 339 -5.67 1.19 -15.10
C ASP A 339 -7.03 1.32 -14.39
N ALA A 340 -7.32 2.49 -13.82
CA ALA A 340 -8.58 2.71 -13.12
C ALA A 340 -9.77 2.78 -14.09
N LEU A 341 -9.58 3.39 -15.27
CA LEU A 341 -10.57 3.44 -16.34
C LEU A 341 -10.76 2.07 -16.99
N THR A 342 -9.70 1.29 -17.16
CA THR A 342 -9.76 -0.10 -17.65
C THR A 342 -10.59 -0.97 -16.72
N GLU A 343 -10.35 -0.89 -15.41
CA GLU A 343 -11.18 -1.60 -14.41
C GLU A 343 -12.62 -1.10 -14.39
N LEU A 344 -12.86 0.21 -14.58
CA LEU A 344 -14.22 0.75 -14.66
C LEU A 344 -14.98 0.16 -15.86
N GLY A 345 -14.32 0.08 -17.01
CA GLY A 345 -14.85 -0.58 -18.20
C GLY A 345 -15.16 -2.06 -17.93
N TYR A 346 -14.28 -2.76 -17.22
CA TYR A 346 -14.47 -4.15 -16.84
C TYR A 346 -15.69 -4.36 -15.93
N GLU A 347 -15.85 -3.57 -14.87
CA GLU A 347 -17.01 -3.64 -13.98
C GLU A 347 -18.31 -3.33 -14.73
N GLN A 348 -18.31 -2.35 -15.63
CA GLN A 348 -19.48 -2.02 -16.46
C GLN A 348 -19.82 -3.14 -17.44
N ALA A 349 -18.82 -3.80 -18.04
CA ALA A 349 -19.01 -4.95 -18.90
C ALA A 349 -19.58 -6.15 -18.13
N LEU A 350 -19.13 -6.40 -16.89
CA LEU A 350 -19.70 -7.42 -16.01
C LEU A 350 -21.18 -7.15 -15.67
N GLN A 351 -21.57 -5.88 -15.60
CA GLN A 351 -22.96 -5.44 -15.44
C GLN A 351 -23.77 -5.49 -16.75
N GLY A 352 -23.16 -5.86 -17.88
CA GLY A 352 -23.80 -5.88 -19.20
C GLY A 352 -23.97 -4.50 -19.86
N GLN A 353 -23.33 -3.46 -19.31
CA GLN A 353 -23.38 -2.10 -19.83
C GLN A 353 -22.29 -1.86 -20.88
N TYR A 354 -22.29 -2.64 -21.96
CA TYR A 354 -21.21 -2.68 -22.96
C TYR A 354 -20.93 -1.32 -23.63
N GLY A 355 -21.95 -0.47 -23.83
CA GLY A 355 -21.75 0.87 -24.39
C GLY A 355 -20.89 1.77 -23.49
N LYS A 356 -21.21 1.83 -22.19
CA LYS A 356 -20.40 2.60 -21.23
C LYS A 356 -19.02 1.98 -21.02
N ALA A 357 -18.95 0.65 -21.01
CA ALA A 357 -17.70 -0.07 -20.87
C ALA A 357 -16.74 0.28 -22.01
N GLN A 358 -17.24 0.30 -23.25
CA GLN A 358 -16.48 0.72 -24.42
C GLN A 358 -15.97 2.16 -24.31
N GLU A 359 -16.80 3.10 -23.84
CA GLU A 359 -16.36 4.50 -23.60
C GLU A 359 -15.20 4.55 -22.59
N SER A 360 -15.33 3.84 -21.47
CA SER A 360 -14.30 3.79 -20.41
C SER A 360 -12.99 3.18 -20.93
N TYR A 361 -13.08 2.08 -21.70
CA TYR A 361 -11.92 1.45 -22.31
C TYR A 361 -11.24 2.32 -23.37
N GLN A 362 -12.02 3.05 -24.18
CA GLN A 362 -11.47 4.00 -25.15
C GLN A 362 -10.77 5.17 -24.46
N GLU A 363 -11.31 5.67 -23.35
CA GLU A 363 -10.66 6.71 -22.56
C GLU A 363 -9.35 6.21 -21.93
N ALA A 364 -9.34 4.98 -21.39
CA ALA A 364 -8.12 4.34 -20.89
C ALA A 364 -7.05 4.23 -21.99
N ALA A 365 -7.42 3.71 -23.17
CA ALA A 365 -6.52 3.57 -24.31
C ALA A 365 -6.00 4.92 -24.86
N ARG A 366 -6.72 6.03 -24.66
CA ARG A 366 -6.22 7.38 -24.99
C ARG A 366 -5.17 7.90 -24.01
N LEU A 367 -5.25 7.48 -22.74
CA LEU A 367 -4.26 7.86 -21.73
C LEU A 367 -2.99 7.03 -21.85
N ASP A 368 -3.13 5.74 -22.16
CA ASP A 368 -2.02 4.82 -22.38
C ASP A 368 -2.31 3.93 -23.61
N GLU A 369 -1.68 4.28 -24.73
CA GLU A 369 -1.79 3.54 -25.99
C GLU A 369 -1.22 2.11 -25.88
N ALA A 370 -0.40 1.81 -24.86
CA ALA A 370 0.15 0.48 -24.62
C ALA A 370 -0.73 -0.39 -23.71
N ASN A 371 -1.85 0.13 -23.18
CA ASN A 371 -2.73 -0.64 -22.31
C ASN A 371 -3.58 -1.63 -23.11
N MET A 372 -3.03 -2.82 -23.34
CA MET A 372 -3.67 -3.87 -24.13
C MET A 372 -4.98 -4.38 -23.52
N THR A 373 -5.09 -4.41 -22.19
CA THR A 373 -6.32 -4.82 -21.52
C THR A 373 -7.46 -3.87 -21.86
N ALA A 374 -7.19 -2.56 -21.96
CA ALA A 374 -8.18 -1.58 -22.40
C ALA A 374 -8.59 -1.78 -23.86
N LEU A 375 -7.62 -1.96 -24.75
CA LEU A 375 -7.84 -2.16 -26.18
C LEU A 375 -8.67 -3.43 -26.46
N TYR A 376 -8.29 -4.57 -25.86
CA TYR A 376 -9.07 -5.81 -25.98
C TYR A 376 -10.45 -5.68 -25.32
N GLY A 377 -10.55 -4.98 -24.18
CA GLY A 377 -11.82 -4.71 -23.52
C GLY A 377 -12.80 -3.93 -24.43
N ALA A 378 -12.31 -2.94 -25.17
CA ALA A 378 -13.11 -2.18 -26.14
C ALA A 378 -13.62 -3.07 -27.28
N ILE A 379 -12.75 -3.92 -27.86
CA ILE A 379 -13.11 -4.87 -28.92
C ILE A 379 -14.16 -5.88 -28.43
N LEU A 380 -13.98 -6.44 -27.22
CA LEU A 380 -14.96 -7.34 -26.62
C LEU A 380 -16.33 -6.66 -26.45
N CYS A 381 -16.35 -5.38 -26.06
CA CYS A 381 -17.59 -4.62 -25.98
C CYS A 381 -18.25 -4.40 -27.35
N GLN A 382 -17.48 -4.20 -28.42
CA GLN A 382 -17.99 -4.10 -29.79
C GLN A 382 -18.61 -5.42 -30.27
N ILE A 383 -17.96 -6.56 -29.97
CA ILE A 383 -18.48 -7.90 -30.28
C ILE A 383 -19.83 -8.11 -29.58
N HIS A 384 -19.92 -7.80 -28.28
CA HIS A 384 -21.17 -7.89 -27.53
C HIS A 384 -22.27 -6.94 -28.02
N GLN A 385 -21.91 -5.86 -28.70
CA GLN A 385 -22.83 -4.92 -29.34
C GLN A 385 -23.18 -5.28 -30.80
N GLY A 386 -22.56 -6.31 -31.37
CA GLY A 386 -22.78 -6.76 -32.75
C GLY A 386 -21.99 -5.99 -33.82
N GLN A 387 -21.02 -5.16 -33.44
CA GLN A 387 -20.14 -4.41 -34.34
C GLN A 387 -18.96 -5.29 -34.79
N LEU A 388 -19.26 -6.40 -35.48
CA LEU A 388 -18.28 -7.46 -35.75
C LEU A 388 -17.20 -7.05 -36.76
N ASP A 389 -17.57 -6.28 -37.79
CA ASP A 389 -16.63 -5.86 -38.84
C ASP A 389 -15.54 -4.93 -38.27
N ASP A 390 -15.95 -3.95 -37.46
CA ASP A 390 -15.03 -3.02 -36.81
C ASP A 390 -14.14 -3.75 -35.78
N ALA A 391 -14.73 -4.66 -35.00
CA ALA A 391 -14.01 -5.46 -34.02
C ALA A 391 -12.94 -6.36 -34.68
N ALA A 392 -13.27 -6.99 -35.81
CA ALA A 392 -12.33 -7.84 -36.56
C ALA A 392 -11.14 -7.03 -37.08
N GLN A 393 -11.38 -5.86 -37.70
CA GLN A 393 -10.30 -5.00 -38.20
C GLN A 393 -9.38 -4.51 -37.07
N GLN A 394 -9.95 -4.09 -35.94
CA GLN A 394 -9.18 -3.64 -34.79
C GLN A 394 -8.37 -4.78 -34.17
N PHE A 395 -8.94 -5.98 -34.10
CA PHE A 395 -8.26 -7.16 -33.58
C PHE A 395 -7.09 -7.59 -34.48
N GLU A 396 -7.31 -7.63 -35.81
CA GLU A 396 -6.26 -7.92 -36.79
C GLU A 396 -5.09 -6.94 -36.65
N PHE A 397 -5.37 -5.63 -36.62
CA PHE A 397 -4.36 -4.59 -36.45
C PHE A 397 -3.54 -4.76 -35.15
N LEU A 398 -4.22 -5.01 -34.02
CA LEU A 398 -3.53 -5.26 -32.74
C LEU A 398 -2.69 -6.53 -32.77
N SER A 399 -3.19 -7.58 -33.42
CA SER A 399 -2.48 -8.85 -33.54
C SER A 399 -1.23 -8.73 -34.42
N GLU A 400 -1.26 -7.91 -35.46
CA GLU A 400 -0.09 -7.63 -36.31
C GLU A 400 0.98 -6.85 -35.56
N ILE A 401 0.60 -5.79 -34.83
CA ILE A 401 1.53 -5.03 -33.97
C ILE A 401 2.16 -5.93 -32.89
N HIS A 402 1.39 -6.87 -32.33
CA HIS A 402 1.87 -7.75 -31.27
C HIS A 402 2.66 -8.97 -31.77
N ALA A 403 2.37 -9.49 -32.96
CA ALA A 403 3.16 -10.54 -33.58
C ALA A 403 4.62 -10.08 -33.81
N GLU A 404 4.83 -8.77 -34.01
CA GLU A 404 6.16 -8.15 -34.07
C GLU A 404 6.80 -7.93 -32.67
N ALA A 405 6.02 -7.94 -31.58
CA ALA A 405 6.45 -7.55 -30.23
C ALA A 405 6.55 -8.70 -29.18
N SER A 406 6.20 -9.94 -29.55
CA SER A 406 6.18 -11.18 -28.74
C SER A 406 4.87 -11.51 -27.99
N ALA A 407 4.53 -12.80 -28.03
CA ALA A 407 3.23 -13.41 -27.73
C ALA A 407 2.73 -13.21 -26.30
N SER A 408 1.59 -12.55 -26.13
CA SER A 408 0.83 -12.51 -24.88
C SER A 408 -0.26 -13.60 -24.84
N ALA A 409 -0.59 -14.08 -23.63
CA ALA A 409 -1.52 -15.18 -23.39
C ALA A 409 -3.00 -14.85 -23.68
N ASP A 410 -3.33 -13.58 -23.95
CA ASP A 410 -4.70 -13.14 -24.25
C ASP A 410 -5.15 -13.53 -25.67
N LEU A 411 -4.18 -13.84 -26.57
CA LEU A 411 -4.44 -14.30 -27.94
C LEU A 411 -5.19 -15.64 -28.00
N ALA A 412 -5.14 -16.46 -26.94
CA ALA A 412 -5.69 -17.82 -26.97
C ALA A 412 -7.20 -17.91 -26.65
N TYR A 413 -7.84 -16.80 -26.26
CA TYR A 413 -9.26 -16.83 -25.86
C TYR A 413 -10.21 -16.24 -26.91
N ILE A 414 -9.68 -15.53 -27.92
CA ILE A 414 -10.47 -14.82 -28.94
C ILE A 414 -10.37 -15.46 -30.34
N GLY A 415 -9.34 -16.26 -30.60
CA GLY A 415 -9.25 -17.12 -31.80
C GLY A 415 -9.84 -18.51 -31.54
#